data_AF-A0A9C9N4I6-F1
#
_entry.id   AF-A0A9C9N4I6-F1
#
_cell.length_a   1.000
_cell.length_b   1.000
_cell.length_c   1.000
_cell.angle_alpha   90.00
_cell.angle_beta   90.00
_cell.angle_gamma   90.00
#
_symmetry.space_group_name_H-M   'P 1'
#
loop_
_entity.id
_entity.type
_entity.pdbx_description
1 polymer ?
#
loop_
_entity_poly.entity_id
_entity_poly.type
_entity_poly.pdbx_seq_one_letter_code
_entity_poly.pdbx_strand_id
1 'polypeptide(L)'
;MSVLNSRIRPLADESEWAIGLAVILLLLVYLATMAPTITWAHHGADSGDLATAVALGRIPHPPGCPTYLLLGELFIHWPGGEPAWRLNLMSAVMAAGGAALAAAALCALPGEAVGPLPALVAALGLGLAPLFWSQALIAEVYAPAAFFVGLVLYLAVRGGMGG
;
A
#
# COMPACT_ATOMS: atom_id res chain seq x y z
N MET A 1 12.40 -32.14 -22.36
CA MET A 1 11.73 -31.66 -21.13
C MET A 1 12.66 -30.69 -20.40
N SER A 2 12.69 -29.43 -20.84
CA SER A 2 13.60 -28.37 -20.34
C SER A 2 12.80 -27.21 -19.76
N VAL A 3 11.88 -27.52 -18.83
CA VAL A 3 10.97 -26.52 -18.23
C VAL A 3 11.24 -26.30 -16.73
N LEU A 4 12.18 -27.03 -16.13
CA LEU A 4 12.40 -27.05 -14.67
C LEU A 4 13.60 -26.21 -14.21
N ASN A 5 13.88 -25.07 -14.83
CA ASN A 5 14.92 -24.16 -14.32
C ASN A 5 14.52 -22.69 -14.49
N SER A 6 13.26 -22.36 -14.18
CA SER A 6 12.89 -20.97 -13.87
C SER A 6 13.36 -20.67 -12.45
N ARG A 7 14.69 -20.57 -12.29
CA ARG A 7 15.29 -20.10 -11.05
C ARG A 7 14.64 -18.78 -10.70
N ILE A 8 14.26 -18.65 -9.43
CA ILE A 8 13.88 -17.40 -8.77
C ILE A 8 14.81 -16.31 -9.29
N ARG A 9 14.29 -15.41 -10.14
CA ARG A 9 15.04 -14.22 -10.49
C ARG A 9 14.94 -13.32 -9.26
N PRO A 10 16.06 -12.93 -8.64
CA PRO A 10 16.01 -11.79 -7.72
C PRO A 10 15.37 -10.62 -8.48
N LEU A 11 14.76 -9.67 -7.75
CA LEU A 11 14.55 -8.34 -8.34
C LEU A 11 15.88 -8.00 -9.01
N ALA A 12 15.85 -7.79 -10.33
CA ALA A 12 17.07 -7.38 -11.00
C ALA A 12 17.53 -6.14 -10.23
N ASP A 13 18.80 -6.09 -9.82
CA ASP A 13 19.40 -4.97 -9.09
C ASP A 13 18.98 -3.61 -9.71
N GLU A 14 18.86 -3.62 -11.04
CA GLU A 14 18.41 -2.48 -11.84
C GLU A 14 16.97 -2.00 -11.59
N SER A 15 16.06 -2.81 -11.03
CA SER A 15 14.64 -2.44 -10.81
C SER A 15 14.34 -2.02 -9.37
N GLU A 16 15.23 -2.34 -8.42
CA GLU A 16 15.01 -2.06 -6.99
C GLU A 16 14.97 -0.55 -6.71
N TRP A 17 15.90 0.22 -7.28
CA TRP A 17 15.91 1.67 -7.13
C TRP A 17 14.64 2.32 -7.71
N ALA A 18 14.09 1.75 -8.79
CA ALA A 18 12.88 2.26 -9.43
C ALA A 18 11.65 2.04 -8.55
N ILE A 19 11.57 0.87 -7.89
CA ILE A 19 10.51 0.56 -6.91
C ILE A 19 10.65 1.50 -5.70
N GLY A 20 11.87 1.69 -5.17
CA GLY A 20 12.12 2.61 -4.07
C GLY A 20 11.76 4.06 -4.42
N LEU A 21 12.12 4.51 -5.63
CA LEU A 21 11.75 5.83 -6.14
C LEU A 21 10.23 5.99 -6.26
N ALA A 22 9.52 4.96 -6.74
CA ALA A 22 8.06 4.99 -6.83
C ALA A 22 7.40 5.20 -5.46
N VAL A 23 7.87 4.50 -4.41
CA VAL A 23 7.38 4.67 -3.04
C VAL A 23 7.54 6.12 -2.59
N ILE A 24 8.74 6.70 -2.79
CA ILE A 24 9.03 8.08 -2.38
C ILE A 24 8.12 9.06 -3.11
N LEU A 25 8.00 8.94 -4.44
CA LEU A 25 7.17 9.84 -5.24
C LEU A 25 5.69 9.76 -4.87
N LEU A 26 5.15 8.55 -4.73
CA LEU A 26 3.75 8.35 -4.32
C LEU A 26 3.52 8.90 -2.93
N LEU A 27 4.41 8.63 -1.98
CA LEU A 27 4.29 9.13 -0.62
C LEU A 27 4.32 10.66 -0.58
N LEU A 28 5.20 11.32 -1.35
CA LEU A 28 5.21 12.78 -1.44
C LEU A 28 3.88 13.34 -1.98
N VAL A 29 3.33 12.71 -3.03
CA VAL A 29 2.04 13.12 -3.59
C VAL A 29 0.91 12.93 -2.59
N TYR A 30 0.85 11.77 -1.92
CA TYR A 30 -0.19 11.48 -0.94
C TYR A 30 -0.08 12.37 0.30
N LEU A 31 1.11 12.59 0.84
CA LEU A 31 1.31 13.51 1.97
C LEU A 31 0.90 14.94 1.62
N ALA A 32 1.12 15.37 0.37
CA ALA A 32 0.72 16.70 -0.09
C ALA A 32 -0.79 16.82 -0.34
N THR A 33 -1.52 15.72 -0.48
CA THR A 33 -2.93 15.72 -0.90
C THR A 33 -3.89 15.03 0.08
N MET A 34 -3.37 14.36 1.11
CA MET A 34 -4.20 13.66 2.09
C MET A 34 -5.06 14.63 2.88
N ALA A 35 -6.24 14.16 3.29
CA ALA A 35 -7.15 15.01 4.03
C ALA A 35 -6.52 15.41 5.37
N PRO A 36 -6.67 16.68 5.81
CA PRO A 36 -6.13 17.10 7.10
C PRO A 36 -6.95 16.54 8.29
N THR A 37 -8.18 16.10 8.03
CA THR A 37 -9.18 15.66 9.01
C THR A 37 -10.14 14.64 8.38
N ILE A 38 -11.16 14.21 9.12
CA ILE A 38 -12.27 13.38 8.62
C ILE A 38 -12.98 14.13 7.48
N THR A 39 -13.26 13.42 6.39
CA THR A 39 -13.94 13.99 5.23
C THR A 39 -14.87 12.98 4.59
N TRP A 40 -15.98 13.46 4.02
CA TRP A 40 -16.88 12.67 3.18
C TRP A 40 -16.39 12.55 1.74
N ALA A 41 -15.33 13.28 1.36
CA ALA A 41 -14.68 13.12 0.07
C ALA A 41 -14.18 11.67 -0.10
N HIS A 42 -14.05 11.23 -1.35
CA HIS A 42 -13.49 9.92 -1.69
C HIS A 42 -14.23 8.72 -1.08
N HIS A 43 -15.51 8.89 -0.68
CA HIS A 43 -16.34 7.88 -0.03
C HIS A 43 -15.83 7.47 1.36
N GLY A 44 -15.22 8.39 2.11
CA GLY A 44 -14.74 8.19 3.48
C GLY A 44 -15.84 8.09 4.54
N ALA A 45 -16.80 7.19 4.35
CA ALA A 45 -17.95 7.05 5.23
C ALA A 45 -17.58 6.45 6.61
N ASP A 46 -16.55 5.61 6.66
CA ASP A 46 -16.17 4.85 7.85
C ASP A 46 -15.02 5.52 8.61
N SER A 47 -14.35 6.50 7.98
CA SER A 47 -13.20 7.23 8.50
C SER A 47 -13.41 7.77 9.92
N GLY A 48 -14.60 8.29 10.24
CA GLY A 48 -14.90 8.80 11.57
C GLY A 48 -15.02 7.71 12.63
N ASP A 49 -15.62 6.59 12.28
CA ASP A 49 -15.77 5.45 13.18
C ASP A 49 -14.43 4.73 13.40
N LEU A 50 -13.67 4.51 12.33
CA LEU A 50 -12.31 3.96 12.40
C LEU A 50 -11.37 4.84 13.23
N ALA A 51 -11.38 6.16 13.02
CA ALA A 51 -10.56 7.09 13.79
C ALA A 51 -10.93 7.13 15.27
N THR A 52 -12.23 7.10 15.58
CA THR A 52 -12.72 7.07 16.96
C THR A 52 -12.37 5.74 17.63
N ALA A 53 -12.52 4.62 16.92
CA ALA A 53 -12.20 3.30 17.42
C ALA A 53 -10.72 3.18 17.79
N VAL A 54 -9.80 3.61 16.92
CA VAL A 54 -8.36 3.61 17.22
C VAL A 54 -8.05 4.56 18.38
N ALA A 55 -8.52 5.81 18.32
CA ALA A 55 -8.19 6.82 19.33
C ALA A 55 -8.68 6.47 20.74
N LEU A 56 -9.76 5.70 20.86
CA LEU A 56 -10.36 5.31 22.14
C LEU A 56 -10.14 3.84 22.52
N GLY A 57 -9.41 3.07 21.71
CA GLY A 57 -9.24 1.62 21.91
C GLY A 57 -10.56 0.84 21.90
N ARG A 58 -11.47 1.22 21.00
CA ARG A 58 -12.80 0.60 20.82
C ARG A 58 -12.86 -0.21 19.53
N ILE A 59 -13.99 -0.89 19.35
CA ILE A 59 -14.27 -1.67 18.14
C ILE A 59 -15.21 -0.83 17.27
N PRO A 60 -14.87 -0.62 15.97
CA PRO A 60 -15.74 0.09 15.04
C PRO A 60 -16.97 -0.78 14.72
N HIS A 61 -17.90 -0.23 13.95
CA HIS A 61 -19.04 -0.98 13.44
C HIS A 61 -18.60 -2.30 12.77
N PRO A 62 -19.44 -3.34 12.78
CA PRO A 62 -19.13 -4.61 12.14
C PRO A 62 -18.66 -4.39 10.69
N PRO A 63 -17.49 -4.92 10.29
CA PRO A 63 -16.85 -6.13 10.80
C PRO A 63 -15.73 -5.96 11.86
N GLY A 64 -15.52 -4.77 12.42
CA GLY A 64 -14.58 -4.55 13.54
C GLY A 64 -13.08 -4.50 13.18
N CYS A 65 -12.70 -4.82 11.93
CA CYS A 65 -11.39 -4.56 11.29
C CYS A 65 -10.13 -4.65 12.18
N PRO A 66 -9.84 -5.80 12.82
CA PRO A 66 -8.78 -5.91 13.83
C PRO A 66 -7.38 -5.56 13.31
N THR A 67 -7.04 -5.97 12.08
CA THR A 67 -5.74 -5.62 11.47
C THR A 67 -5.59 -4.12 11.29
N TYR A 68 -6.67 -3.42 10.92
CA TYR A 68 -6.66 -1.97 10.81
C TYR A 68 -6.42 -1.33 12.18
N LEU A 69 -7.08 -1.81 13.24
CA LEU A 69 -6.89 -1.27 14.60
C LEU A 69 -5.45 -1.45 15.09
N LEU A 70 -4.84 -2.62 14.86
CA LEU A 70 -3.44 -2.87 15.25
C LEU A 70 -2.46 -1.96 14.52
N LEU A 71 -2.65 -1.75 13.21
CA LEU A 71 -1.83 -0.81 12.45
C LEU A 71 -2.10 0.64 12.87
N GLY A 72 -3.36 0.99 13.09
CA GLY A 72 -3.79 2.30 13.55
C GLY A 72 -3.17 2.67 14.88
N GLU A 73 -3.07 1.72 15.81
CA GLU A 73 -2.41 1.91 17.11
C GLU A 73 -0.93 2.29 16.96
N LEU A 74 -0.23 1.83 15.92
CA LEU A 74 1.16 2.25 15.67
C LEU A 74 1.22 3.71 15.19
N PHE A 75 0.32 4.09 14.29
CA PHE A 75 0.30 5.41 13.67
C PHE A 75 -0.33 6.49 14.56
N ILE A 76 -1.25 6.12 15.45
CA ILE A 76 -1.91 7.07 16.35
C ILE A 76 -0.93 7.73 17.32
N HIS A 77 0.21 7.10 17.61
CA HIS A 77 1.28 7.67 18.45
C HIS A 77 2.25 8.56 17.66
N TRP A 78 2.10 8.69 16.34
CA TRP A 78 2.93 9.58 15.54
C TRP A 78 2.73 11.04 15.98
N PRO A 79 3.81 11.83 16.13
CA PRO A 79 3.70 13.21 16.60
C PRO A 79 2.97 14.11 15.59
N GLY A 80 2.12 14.99 16.10
CA GLY A 80 1.43 16.01 15.31
C GLY A 80 0.12 15.54 14.70
N GLY A 81 -0.70 16.51 14.28
CA GLY A 81 -2.03 16.25 13.73
C GLY A 81 -3.03 15.66 14.73
N GLU A 82 -4.29 15.61 14.31
CA GLU A 82 -5.36 14.92 15.03
C GLU A 82 -5.41 13.42 14.66
N PRO A 83 -6.18 12.57 15.38
CA PRO A 83 -6.30 11.15 15.09
C PRO A 83 -6.53 10.81 13.61
N ALA A 84 -7.47 11.48 12.96
CA ALA A 84 -7.79 11.24 11.56
C ALA A 84 -6.60 11.53 10.64
N TRP A 85 -5.85 12.61 10.90
CA TRP A 85 -4.65 12.95 10.14
C TRP A 85 -3.59 11.84 10.21
N ARG A 86 -3.36 11.27 11.40
CA ARG A 86 -2.39 10.18 11.62
C ARG A 86 -2.79 8.89 10.92
N LEU A 87 -4.09 8.63 10.83
CA LEU A 87 -4.61 7.47 10.10
C LEU A 87 -4.64 7.70 8.58
N ASN A 88 -4.83 8.94 8.12
CA ASN A 88 -4.62 9.29 6.71
C ASN A 88 -3.14 9.10 6.32
N LEU A 89 -2.20 9.44 7.21
CA LEU A 89 -0.78 9.14 7.05
C LEU A 89 -0.52 7.63 6.94
N MET A 90 -1.18 6.82 7.76
CA MET A 90 -1.12 5.35 7.65
C MET A 90 -1.58 4.89 6.26
N SER A 91 -2.74 5.37 5.79
CA SER A 91 -3.25 5.06 4.45
C SER A 91 -2.26 5.44 3.35
N ALA A 92 -1.66 6.63 3.42
CA ALA A 92 -0.67 7.08 2.44
C ALA A 92 0.55 6.16 2.38
N VAL A 93 1.11 5.77 3.53
CA VAL A 93 2.25 4.87 3.61
C VAL A 93 1.90 3.47 3.07
N MET A 94 0.77 2.93 3.49
CA MET A 94 0.32 1.58 3.08
C MET A 94 -0.01 1.54 1.58
N ALA A 95 -0.67 2.57 1.05
CA ALA A 95 -0.98 2.65 -0.37
C ALA A 95 0.29 2.75 -1.24
N ALA A 96 1.25 3.60 -0.86
CA ALA A 96 2.52 3.73 -1.57
C ALA A 96 3.30 2.40 -1.57
N GLY A 97 3.36 1.72 -0.41
CA GLY A 97 3.94 0.40 -0.29
C GLY A 97 3.20 -0.67 -1.10
N GLY A 98 1.87 -0.64 -1.11
CA GLY A 98 1.04 -1.59 -1.86
C GLY A 98 1.22 -1.48 -3.37
N ALA A 99 1.29 -0.27 -3.91
CA ALA A 99 1.56 -0.05 -5.33
C ALA A 99 2.97 -0.54 -5.71
N ALA A 100 3.96 -0.28 -4.86
CA ALA A 100 5.33 -0.76 -5.05
C ALA A 100 5.45 -2.28 -4.98
N LEU A 101 4.74 -2.93 -4.04
CA LEU A 101 4.69 -4.39 -3.93
C LEU A 101 4.00 -5.04 -5.14
N ALA A 102 2.94 -4.43 -5.67
CA ALA A 102 2.31 -4.89 -6.90
C ALA A 102 3.27 -4.83 -8.10
N ALA A 103 4.05 -3.74 -8.24
CA ALA A 103 5.08 -3.64 -9.26
C ALA A 103 6.24 -4.62 -9.03
N ALA A 104 6.64 -4.85 -7.78
CA ALA A 104 7.64 -5.86 -7.44
C ALA A 104 7.16 -7.28 -7.80
N ALA A 105 5.88 -7.59 -7.56
CA ALA A 105 5.27 -8.86 -7.96
C ALA A 105 5.28 -9.04 -9.48
N LEU A 106 4.99 -7.98 -10.24
CA LEU A 106 5.12 -7.96 -11.70
C LEU A 106 6.56 -8.25 -12.15
N CYS A 107 7.55 -7.62 -11.52
CA CYS A 107 8.97 -7.84 -11.84
C CYS A 107 9.46 -9.25 -11.50
N ALA A 108 8.81 -9.93 -10.55
CA ALA A 108 9.14 -11.29 -10.14
C ALA A 108 8.51 -12.37 -11.03
N LEU A 109 7.61 -12.02 -11.96
CA LEU A 109 6.98 -12.99 -12.87
C LEU A 109 8.01 -13.69 -13.77
N PRO A 110 7.77 -14.96 -14.13
CA PRO A 110 8.62 -15.68 -15.08
C PRO A 110 8.52 -15.07 -16.49
N GLY A 111 9.65 -14.82 -17.13
CA GLY A 111 9.70 -14.27 -18.48
C GLY A 111 10.90 -13.36 -18.75
N GLU A 112 10.72 -12.41 -19.67
CA GLU A 112 11.69 -11.35 -19.91
C GLU A 112 11.84 -10.47 -18.67
N ALA A 113 13.07 -10.03 -18.38
CA ALA A 113 13.31 -9.18 -17.23
C ALA A 113 12.61 -7.83 -17.42
N VAL A 114 11.80 -7.44 -16.44
CA VAL A 114 11.18 -6.12 -16.42
C VAL A 114 12.25 -5.11 -16.02
N GLY A 115 12.58 -4.19 -16.93
CA GLY A 115 13.53 -3.11 -16.65
C GLY A 115 12.96 -2.08 -15.64
N PRO A 116 13.81 -1.15 -15.14
CA PRO A 116 13.41 -0.15 -14.16
C PRO A 116 12.24 0.73 -14.61
N LEU A 117 12.25 1.17 -15.87
CA LEU A 117 11.24 2.12 -16.36
C LEU A 117 9.83 1.50 -16.38
N PRO A 118 9.60 0.30 -16.95
CA PRO A 118 8.32 -0.38 -16.83
C PRO A 118 7.89 -0.64 -15.37
N ALA A 119 8.81 -0.99 -14.48
CA ALA A 119 8.51 -1.19 -13.05
C ALA A 119 8.01 0.12 -12.39
N LEU A 120 8.69 1.23 -12.65
CA LEU A 120 8.31 2.56 -12.19
C LEU A 120 6.94 2.97 -12.75
N VAL A 121 6.72 2.77 -14.05
CA VAL A 121 5.45 3.08 -14.72
C VAL A 121 4.31 2.24 -14.15
N ALA A 122 4.53 0.95 -13.86
CA ALA A 122 3.52 0.10 -13.25
C ALA A 122 3.15 0.57 -11.84
N ALA A 123 4.14 0.88 -11.00
CA ALA A 123 3.92 1.36 -9.64
C ALA A 123 3.20 2.72 -9.63
N LEU A 124 3.70 3.70 -10.39
CA LEU A 124 3.10 5.02 -10.48
C LEU A 124 1.73 4.99 -11.16
N GLY A 125 1.55 4.16 -12.19
CA GLY A 125 0.29 4.00 -12.90
C GLY A 125 -0.81 3.47 -11.99
N LEU A 126 -0.49 2.48 -11.15
CA LEU A 126 -1.43 1.99 -10.13
C LEU A 126 -1.63 3.02 -9.01
N GLY A 127 -0.55 3.56 -8.44
CA GLY A 127 -0.62 4.47 -7.30
C GLY A 127 -1.34 5.79 -7.62
N LEU A 128 -1.18 6.32 -8.83
CA LEU A 128 -1.84 7.55 -9.27
C LEU A 128 -3.20 7.29 -9.96
N ALA A 129 -3.64 6.03 -10.05
CA ALA A 129 -4.98 5.72 -10.54
C ALA A 129 -6.02 6.38 -9.64
N PRO A 130 -7.05 7.07 -10.18
CA PRO A 130 -7.96 7.89 -9.36
C PRO A 130 -8.61 7.14 -8.20
N LEU A 131 -8.99 5.88 -8.40
CA LEU A 131 -9.56 5.06 -7.34
C LEU A 131 -8.53 4.74 -6.24
N PHE A 132 -7.34 4.29 -6.62
CA PHE A 132 -6.29 3.92 -5.67
C PHE A 132 -5.80 5.14 -4.89
N TRP A 133 -5.53 6.25 -5.59
CA TRP A 133 -5.13 7.51 -4.99
C TRP A 133 -6.21 7.99 -4.02
N SER A 134 -7.49 7.98 -4.39
CA SER A 134 -8.56 8.44 -3.50
C SER A 134 -8.55 7.75 -2.13
N GLN A 135 -8.23 6.45 -2.08
CA GLN A 135 -8.17 5.68 -0.83
C GLN A 135 -6.86 5.85 -0.07
N ALA A 136 -5.80 6.34 -0.70
CA ALA A 136 -4.55 6.71 -0.04
C ALA A 136 -4.68 7.98 0.80
N LEU A 137 -5.71 8.81 0.56
CA LEU A 137 -5.87 10.14 1.16
C LEU A 137 -6.70 10.16 2.44
N ILE A 138 -7.41 9.06 2.74
CA ILE A 138 -8.41 8.98 3.80
C ILE A 138 -8.22 7.72 4.66
N ALA A 139 -8.72 7.77 5.89
CA ALA A 139 -8.59 6.73 6.89
C ALA A 139 -9.60 5.60 6.64
N GLU A 140 -9.29 4.74 5.68
CA GLU A 140 -10.16 3.63 5.28
C GLU A 140 -9.40 2.30 5.22
N VAL A 141 -10.13 1.19 5.26
CA VAL A 141 -9.55 -0.17 5.27
C VAL A 141 -8.89 -0.58 3.95
N TYR A 142 -9.17 0.14 2.87
CA TYR A 142 -8.76 -0.22 1.51
C TYR A 142 -7.25 -0.06 1.26
N ALA A 143 -6.61 0.99 1.80
CA ALA A 143 -5.17 1.18 1.62
C ALA A 143 -4.33 0.09 2.34
N PRO A 144 -4.61 -0.26 3.62
CA PRO A 144 -4.00 -1.44 4.24
C PRO A 144 -4.31 -2.75 3.49
N ALA A 145 -5.54 -2.92 3.00
CA ALA A 145 -5.88 -4.11 2.21
C ALA A 145 -5.04 -4.21 0.93
N ALA A 146 -4.88 -3.10 0.20
CA ALA A 146 -4.03 -3.04 -1.00
C ALA A 146 -2.57 -3.38 -0.70
N PHE A 147 -2.03 -2.92 0.43
CA PHE A 147 -0.69 -3.30 0.88
C PHE A 147 -0.56 -4.81 1.06
N PHE A 148 -1.45 -5.44 1.82
CA PHE A 148 -1.38 -6.88 2.06
C PHE A 148 -1.64 -7.71 0.81
N VAL A 149 -2.54 -7.27 -0.07
CA VAL A 149 -2.74 -7.91 -1.39
C VAL A 149 -1.45 -7.85 -2.20
N GLY A 150 -0.81 -6.68 -2.30
CA GLY A 150 0.49 -6.54 -2.97
C GLY A 150 1.56 -7.44 -2.36
N LEU A 151 1.62 -7.51 -1.02
CA LEU A 151 2.55 -8.37 -0.30
C LEU A 151 2.32 -9.85 -0.62
N VAL A 152 1.06 -10.31 -0.56
CA VAL A 152 0.71 -11.69 -0.88
C VAL A 152 1.05 -12.01 -2.33
N LEU A 153 0.76 -11.12 -3.27
CA LEU A 153 1.11 -11.32 -4.69
C LEU A 153 2.63 -11.45 -4.87
N TYR A 154 3.39 -10.55 -4.27
CA TYR A 154 4.86 -10.59 -4.33
C TYR A 154 5.41 -11.89 -3.75
N LEU A 155 4.93 -12.28 -2.57
CA LEU A 155 5.37 -13.51 -1.90
C LEU A 155 4.89 -14.78 -2.61
N ALA A 156 3.70 -14.79 -3.20
CA ALA A 156 3.17 -15.94 -3.93
C ALA A 156 3.99 -16.20 -5.20
N VAL A 157 4.31 -15.15 -5.94
CA VAL A 157 5.18 -15.25 -7.13
C VAL A 157 6.59 -15.69 -6.72
N ARG A 158 7.12 -15.18 -5.60
CA ARG A 158 8.45 -15.56 -5.13
C ARG A 158 8.51 -16.97 -4.52
N GLY A 159 7.48 -17.37 -3.79
CA GLY A 159 7.42 -18.59 -2.97
C GLY A 159 6.89 -19.81 -3.73
N GLY A 160 5.94 -19.64 -4.65
CA GLY A 160 5.44 -20.70 -5.52
C GLY A 160 6.48 -21.23 -6.53
N MET A 161 7.66 -20.63 -6.57
CA MET A 161 8.77 -20.96 -7.47
C MET A 161 9.96 -21.64 -6.75
N GLY A 162 9.78 -22.01 -5.47
CA GLY A 162 10.78 -22.73 -4.67
C GLY A 162 10.43 -24.20 -4.35
N GLY A 163 9.33 -24.73 -4.90
CA GLY A 163 8.87 -26.11 -4.75
C GLY A 163 9.06 -26.95 -6.01
#